data_AF-A0A1X7S1L0-F1
#
_entry.id   AF-A0A1X7S1L0-F1
#
_cell.length_a   1.000
_cell.length_b   1.000
_cell.length_c   1.000
_cell.angle_alpha   90.00
_cell.angle_beta   90.00
_cell.angle_gamma   90.00
#
_symmetry.space_group_name_H-M   'P 1'
#
loop_
_entity.id
_entity.type
_entity.pdbx_description
1 polymer ?
#
loop_
_entity_poly.entity_id
_entity_poly.type
_entity_poly.pdbx_seq_one_letter_code
_entity_poly.pdbx_strand_id
1 'polypeptide(L)'
;MTTLTPLQSRWKHLYHTHLPALAKTRSPAQPTWPVYLDHCFARIVLDNAVGKDRPWTEVVKAPAIKNMTEVQLEDAIRLAEEVVSGEADLVELDERSLRLRGKKGKKRKGGGGEDGEGRGKKGKVEVDQKSKAIKKESKVEDDERLPARAKESKVEDDEQPPATKKPRPSKKNETISSYFLPSPTSPSKKDPSKPSPKTSDPPAVSRPETQPDLAHSLHLIFSSPTLTPFRKQTLSLLLQIPPGQYSTYGALAAHISATSHKTCARAVGSSMRNNPFAPEVPCHRILAGDGSLGGFGGDWGEEGRHAGEKRRLLKEEGVSFDERGRVKGPVFRDFKRV
;
A
#
# COMPACT_ATOMS: atom_id res chain seq x y z
N MET A 1 3.34 -40.50 9.09
CA MET A 1 3.62 -39.18 8.50
C MET A 1 2.28 -38.50 8.27
N THR A 2 1.89 -37.54 9.10
CA THR A 2 0.62 -36.83 8.92
C THR A 2 0.70 -35.97 7.67
N THR A 3 -0.22 -36.16 6.74
CA THR A 3 -0.26 -35.38 5.50
C THR A 3 -0.91 -34.03 5.82
N LEU A 4 -0.12 -32.95 5.87
CA LEU A 4 -0.64 -31.59 6.10
C LEU A 4 -1.53 -31.08 4.96
N THR A 5 -1.55 -31.77 3.81
CA THR A 5 -2.25 -31.40 2.58
C THR A 5 -3.75 -31.10 2.76
N PRO A 6 -4.55 -31.87 3.51
CA PRO A 6 -5.97 -31.56 3.74
C PRO A 6 -6.16 -30.28 4.57
N LEU A 7 -5.37 -30.08 5.63
CA LEU A 7 -5.41 -28.86 6.44
C LEU A 7 -5.00 -27.63 5.62
N GLN A 8 -3.90 -27.71 4.85
CA GLN A 8 -3.49 -26.67 3.92
C GLN A 8 -4.58 -26.34 2.89
N SER A 9 -5.29 -27.36 2.39
CA SER A 9 -6.38 -27.19 1.43
C SER A 9 -7.62 -26.52 2.05
N ARG A 10 -8.03 -26.95 3.25
CA ARG A 10 -9.13 -26.35 4.03
C ARG A 10 -8.82 -24.89 4.38
N TRP A 11 -7.63 -24.63 4.91
CA TRP A 11 -7.15 -23.27 5.17
C TRP A 11 -7.19 -22.38 3.92
N LYS A 12 -6.65 -22.88 2.80
CA LYS A 12 -6.69 -22.17 1.51
C LYS A 12 -8.11 -21.86 1.05
N HIS A 13 -9.04 -22.80 1.18
CA HIS A 13 -10.44 -22.59 0.83
C HIS A 13 -11.10 -21.50 1.68
N LEU A 14 -10.86 -21.51 3.00
CA LEU A 14 -11.44 -20.54 3.94
C LEU A 14 -11.04 -19.10 3.60
N TYR A 15 -9.74 -18.80 3.50
CA TYR A 15 -9.30 -17.42 3.27
C TYR A 15 -9.45 -16.96 1.82
N HIS A 16 -9.35 -17.85 0.83
CA HIS A 16 -9.39 -17.47 -0.59
C HIS A 16 -10.80 -17.46 -1.18
N THR A 17 -11.70 -18.32 -0.69
CA THR A 17 -13.04 -18.51 -1.26
C THR A 17 -14.13 -18.14 -0.26
N HIS A 18 -14.17 -18.77 0.92
CA HIS A 18 -15.34 -18.71 1.79
C HIS A 18 -15.53 -17.34 2.46
N LEU A 19 -14.52 -16.85 3.20
CA LEU A 19 -14.59 -15.56 3.88
C LEU A 19 -14.80 -14.38 2.89
N PRO A 20 -14.10 -14.31 1.73
CA PRO A 20 -14.41 -13.31 0.70
C PRO A 20 -15.82 -13.41 0.10
N ALA A 21 -16.44 -14.60 0.04
CA ALA A 21 -17.81 -14.75 -0.42
C ALA A 21 -18.81 -14.18 0.59
N LEU A 22 -18.67 -14.52 1.88
CA LEU A 22 -19.50 -13.99 2.97
C LEU A 22 -19.41 -12.45 3.08
N ALA A 23 -18.23 -11.89 2.86
CA ALA A 23 -18.01 -10.44 2.83
C ALA A 23 -18.73 -9.75 1.65
N LYS A 24 -18.78 -10.40 0.48
CA LYS A 24 -19.49 -9.89 -0.70
C LYS A 24 -21.00 -9.93 -0.52
N THR A 25 -21.53 -11.01 0.07
CA THR A 25 -22.96 -11.14 0.36
C THR A 25 -23.41 -10.38 1.60
N ARG A 26 -22.46 -9.84 2.40
CA ARG A 26 -22.70 -9.20 3.70
C ARG A 26 -23.45 -10.14 4.65
N SER A 27 -22.92 -11.35 4.82
CA SER A 27 -23.47 -12.35 5.75
C SER A 27 -23.71 -11.73 7.14
N PRO A 28 -24.88 -11.99 7.77
CA PRO A 28 -25.22 -11.47 9.10
C PRO A 28 -24.37 -12.07 10.23
N ALA A 29 -23.54 -13.10 9.94
CA ALA A 29 -22.56 -13.65 10.88
C ALA A 29 -21.54 -12.60 11.40
N GLN A 30 -21.40 -11.46 10.73
CA GLN A 30 -20.57 -10.35 11.19
C GLN A 30 -21.35 -9.03 11.12
N PRO A 31 -21.32 -8.18 12.17
CA PRO A 31 -22.06 -6.92 12.19
C PRO A 31 -21.50 -5.90 11.17
N THR A 32 -20.24 -6.05 10.77
CA THR A 32 -19.59 -5.29 9.70
C THR A 32 -18.43 -6.10 9.14
N TRP A 33 -18.26 -6.09 7.82
CA TRP A 33 -17.11 -6.70 7.15
C TRP A 33 -16.04 -5.63 6.88
N PRO A 34 -14.94 -5.55 7.68
CA PRO A 34 -13.91 -4.51 7.54
C PRO A 34 -13.03 -4.72 6.30
N VAL A 35 -12.94 -5.96 5.80
CA VAL A 35 -12.09 -6.38 4.68
C VAL A 35 -12.85 -7.27 3.69
N TYR A 36 -12.38 -7.30 2.44
CA TYR A 36 -13.03 -7.98 1.31
C TYR A 36 -12.05 -8.79 0.43
N LEU A 37 -10.74 -8.75 0.75
CA LEU A 37 -9.68 -9.40 -0.01
C LEU A 37 -9.15 -10.60 0.75
N ASP A 38 -8.90 -11.69 0.04
CA ASP A 38 -8.44 -12.98 0.56
C ASP A 38 -7.25 -12.90 1.54
N HIS A 39 -6.19 -12.20 1.12
CA HIS A 39 -4.98 -12.01 1.90
C HIS A 39 -5.18 -11.09 3.11
N CYS A 40 -6.26 -10.30 3.17
CA CYS A 40 -6.62 -9.57 4.38
C CYS A 40 -7.17 -10.52 5.44
N PHE A 41 -8.09 -11.41 5.08
CA PHE A 41 -8.60 -12.46 5.99
C PHE A 41 -7.46 -13.34 6.50
N ALA A 42 -6.64 -13.88 5.59
CA ALA A 42 -5.49 -14.70 5.95
C ALA A 42 -4.59 -13.98 6.97
N ARG A 43 -4.29 -12.69 6.74
CA ARG A 43 -3.44 -11.89 7.62
C ARG A 43 -4.07 -11.61 8.99
N ILE A 44 -5.37 -11.30 9.05
CA ILE A 44 -6.08 -11.05 10.31
C ILE A 44 -6.09 -12.32 11.16
N VAL A 45 -6.51 -13.45 10.58
CA VAL A 45 -6.56 -14.73 11.26
C VAL A 45 -5.17 -15.16 11.73
N LEU A 46 -4.15 -15.09 10.86
CA LEU A 46 -2.80 -15.51 11.23
C LEU A 46 -2.17 -14.64 12.34
N ASP A 47 -2.38 -13.32 12.35
CA ASP A 47 -1.88 -12.48 13.46
C ASP A 47 -2.52 -12.88 14.79
N ASN A 48 -3.82 -13.24 14.79
CA ASN A 48 -4.55 -13.56 16.01
C ASN A 48 -4.34 -15.00 16.50
N ALA A 49 -4.26 -15.98 15.58
CA ALA A 49 -4.07 -17.40 15.88
C ALA A 49 -2.60 -17.80 16.04
N VAL A 50 -1.71 -17.33 15.17
CA VAL A 50 -0.31 -17.76 15.08
C VAL A 50 0.64 -16.71 15.66
N GLY A 51 0.43 -15.43 15.33
CA GLY A 51 1.26 -14.31 15.80
C GLY A 51 1.12 -14.03 17.30
N LYS A 52 -0.13 -14.06 17.80
CA LYS A 52 -0.58 -13.82 19.17
C LYS A 52 -0.14 -12.46 19.73
N ASP A 53 1.13 -12.32 20.09
CA ASP A 53 1.71 -11.11 20.68
C ASP A 53 2.56 -10.29 19.70
N ARG A 54 2.83 -10.85 18.51
CA ARG A 54 3.60 -10.20 17.43
C ARG A 54 2.97 -10.50 16.06
N PRO A 55 3.32 -9.76 14.99
CA PRO A 55 2.87 -10.09 13.63
C PRO A 55 3.25 -11.52 13.23
N TRP A 56 2.36 -12.25 12.56
CA TRP A 56 2.60 -13.66 12.19
C TRP A 56 3.86 -13.87 11.33
N THR A 57 4.26 -12.83 10.58
CA THR A 57 5.46 -12.81 9.73
C THR A 57 6.78 -12.97 10.48
N GLU A 58 6.78 -12.73 11.79
CA GLU A 58 7.94 -12.97 12.67
C GLU A 58 7.97 -14.39 13.24
N VAL A 59 6.83 -15.10 13.22
CA VAL A 59 6.67 -16.46 13.75
C VAL A 59 6.82 -17.51 12.65
N VAL A 60 6.31 -17.25 11.45
CA VAL A 60 6.27 -18.22 10.34
C VAL A 60 6.82 -17.62 9.05
N LYS A 61 7.76 -18.34 8.42
CA LYS A 61 8.36 -17.97 7.13
C LYS A 61 7.31 -17.94 6.00
N ALA A 62 7.45 -16.98 5.10
CA ALA A 62 6.62 -16.94 3.89
C ALA A 62 7.02 -18.07 2.91
N PRO A 63 6.06 -18.70 2.20
CA PRO A 63 4.61 -18.55 2.34
C PRO A 63 4.07 -19.37 3.54
N ALA A 64 3.22 -18.76 4.37
CA ALA A 64 2.74 -19.36 5.62
C ALA A 64 2.12 -20.77 5.43
N ILE A 65 1.31 -20.95 4.39
CA ILE A 65 0.65 -22.24 4.08
C ILE A 65 1.63 -23.43 3.94
N LYS A 66 2.90 -23.19 3.58
CA LYS A 66 3.93 -24.24 3.48
C LYS A 66 4.80 -24.40 4.72
N ASN A 67 4.79 -23.43 5.63
CA ASN A 67 5.74 -23.32 6.75
C ASN A 67 5.07 -23.37 8.13
N MET A 68 3.74 -23.36 8.21
CA MET A 68 3.01 -23.59 9.46
C MET A 68 3.07 -25.05 9.89
N THR A 69 3.11 -25.27 11.20
CA THR A 69 2.91 -26.59 11.81
C THR A 69 1.45 -27.05 11.68
N GLU A 70 1.20 -28.33 11.98
CA GLU A 70 -0.16 -28.91 12.08
C GLU A 70 -1.05 -28.08 13.03
N VAL A 71 -0.58 -27.87 14.26
CA VAL A 71 -1.27 -27.07 15.30
C VAL A 71 -1.53 -25.63 14.85
N GLN A 72 -0.59 -24.99 14.13
CA GLN A 72 -0.78 -23.62 13.62
C GLN A 72 -1.83 -23.56 12.49
N LEU A 73 -1.91 -24.59 11.64
CA LEU A 73 -2.96 -24.73 10.64
C LEU A 73 -4.32 -24.95 11.31
N GLU A 74 -4.39 -25.81 12.32
CA GLU A 74 -5.61 -26.08 13.08
C GLU A 74 -6.12 -24.84 13.83
N ASP A 75 -5.24 -24.11 14.55
CA ASP A 75 -5.58 -22.85 15.23
C ASP A 75 -6.09 -21.78 14.23
N ALA A 76 -5.48 -21.69 13.04
CA ALA A 76 -5.90 -20.75 12.00
C ALA A 76 -7.24 -21.15 11.33
N ILE A 77 -7.46 -22.45 11.12
CA ILE A 77 -8.74 -22.97 10.60
C ILE A 77 -9.85 -22.75 11.61
N ARG A 78 -9.62 -23.08 12.89
CA ARG A 78 -10.60 -22.89 13.98
C ARG A 78 -11.04 -21.43 14.09
N LEU A 79 -10.09 -20.50 14.19
CA LEU A 79 -10.40 -19.07 14.27
C LEU A 79 -11.11 -18.54 13.01
N ALA A 80 -10.78 -19.05 11.82
CA ALA A 80 -11.50 -18.68 10.60
C ALA A 80 -12.92 -19.23 10.55
N GLU A 81 -13.18 -20.39 11.17
CA GLU A 81 -14.51 -20.99 11.28
C GLU A 81 -15.36 -20.29 12.37
N GLU A 82 -14.76 -19.87 13.49
CA GLU A 82 -15.36 -18.96 14.48
C GLU A 82 -15.79 -17.61 13.84
N VAL A 83 -15.02 -17.09 12.87
CA VAL A 83 -15.41 -15.89 12.09
C VAL A 83 -16.55 -16.18 11.10
N VAL A 84 -16.62 -17.40 10.56
CA VAL A 84 -17.71 -17.83 9.65
C VAL A 84 -19.02 -18.04 10.41
N SER A 85 -18.98 -18.61 11.61
CA SER A 85 -20.14 -18.80 12.49
C SER A 85 -20.63 -17.50 13.13
N GLY A 86 -19.72 -16.54 13.35
CA GLY A 86 -19.98 -15.30 14.08
C GLY A 86 -19.65 -15.37 15.56
N GLU A 87 -18.99 -16.45 16.01
CA GLU A 87 -18.48 -16.60 17.38
C GLU A 87 -17.29 -15.68 17.67
N ALA A 88 -16.53 -15.29 16.64
CA ALA A 88 -15.45 -14.31 16.74
C ALA A 88 -15.74 -13.03 15.92
N ASP A 89 -15.66 -11.85 16.56
CA ASP A 89 -15.85 -10.55 15.88
C ASP A 89 -14.64 -10.21 14.99
N LEU A 90 -14.85 -10.24 13.67
CA LEU A 90 -13.84 -9.90 12.67
C LEU A 90 -13.33 -8.45 12.79
N VAL A 91 -14.15 -7.52 13.30
CA VAL A 91 -13.75 -6.13 13.53
C VAL A 91 -12.74 -6.05 14.67
N GLU A 92 -12.97 -6.76 15.77
CA GLU A 92 -12.02 -6.81 16.89
C GLU A 92 -10.69 -7.47 16.46
N LEU A 93 -10.78 -8.57 15.71
CA LEU A 93 -9.60 -9.25 15.16
C LEU A 93 -8.78 -8.36 14.21
N ASP A 94 -9.43 -7.56 13.34
CA ASP A 94 -8.74 -6.59 12.47
C ASP A 94 -8.12 -5.44 13.29
N GLU A 95 -8.83 -4.90 14.30
CA GLU A 95 -8.30 -3.87 15.18
C GLU A 95 -7.08 -4.35 16.00
N ARG A 96 -7.09 -5.59 16.51
CA ARG A 96 -5.91 -6.22 17.13
C ARG A 96 -4.78 -6.43 16.12
N SER A 97 -5.09 -6.98 14.94
CA SER A 97 -4.13 -7.19 13.85
C SER A 97 -3.48 -5.89 13.36
N LEU A 98 -4.22 -4.77 13.33
CA LEU A 98 -3.68 -3.44 13.03
C LEU A 98 -2.78 -2.90 14.14
N ARG A 99 -3.19 -3.02 15.41
CA ARG A 99 -2.39 -2.62 16.59
C ARG A 99 -1.03 -3.33 16.63
N LEU A 100 -1.01 -4.65 16.43
CA LEU A 100 0.23 -5.46 16.40
C LEU A 100 1.26 -5.00 15.36
N ARG A 101 0.83 -4.29 14.31
CA ARG A 101 1.69 -3.79 13.23
C ARG A 101 1.89 -2.26 13.28
N GLY A 102 1.64 -1.63 14.44
CA GLY A 102 1.79 -0.19 14.62
C GLY A 102 0.81 0.67 13.81
N LYS A 103 -0.29 0.09 13.29
CA LYS A 103 -1.29 0.82 12.48
C LYS A 103 -2.49 1.19 13.32
N LYS A 104 -2.93 2.45 13.21
CA LYS A 104 -4.19 2.91 13.83
C LYS A 104 -5.38 2.28 13.10
N GLY A 105 -6.28 1.65 13.85
CA GLY A 105 -7.57 1.19 13.35
C GLY A 105 -8.39 2.33 12.75
N LYS A 106 -9.29 2.02 11.81
CA LYS A 106 -10.29 3.00 11.37
C LYS A 106 -11.24 3.22 12.55
N LYS A 107 -11.27 4.43 13.12
CA LYS A 107 -12.25 4.78 14.17
C LYS A 107 -13.64 4.34 13.74
N ARG A 108 -14.32 3.54 14.59
CA ARG A 108 -15.76 3.30 14.49
C ARG A 108 -16.46 4.65 14.34
N LYS A 109 -17.27 4.82 13.29
CA LYS A 109 -18.06 6.04 13.07
C LYS A 109 -19.29 5.98 13.98
N GLY A 110 -19.06 6.06 15.28
CA GLY A 110 -20.11 6.00 16.29
C GLY A 110 -21.06 7.18 16.18
N GLY A 111 -22.36 6.91 16.36
CA GLY A 111 -23.26 7.93 16.87
C GLY A 111 -22.89 8.25 18.31
N GLY A 112 -23.06 9.51 18.72
CA GLY A 112 -23.16 9.86 20.14
C GLY A 112 -24.55 9.49 20.68
N GLY A 113 -24.76 9.48 21.99
CA GLY A 113 -23.84 9.82 23.09
C GLY A 113 -24.48 9.47 24.44
N GLU A 114 -24.12 10.23 25.48
CA GLU A 114 -24.68 10.18 26.84
C GLU A 114 -24.20 9.02 27.73
N ASP A 115 -22.99 9.19 28.24
CA ASP A 115 -22.77 9.69 29.61
C ASP A 115 -23.82 9.23 30.65
N GLY A 116 -23.48 8.24 31.48
CA GLY A 116 -24.34 7.79 32.58
C GLY A 116 -23.56 7.01 33.64
N GLU A 117 -23.26 7.66 34.77
CA GLU A 117 -22.60 7.02 35.92
C GLU A 117 -23.49 5.96 36.60
N GLY A 118 -22.86 4.87 37.00
CA GLY A 118 -23.18 4.18 38.26
C GLY A 118 -24.48 3.36 38.34
N ARG A 119 -24.35 2.03 38.20
CA ARG A 119 -24.61 1.12 39.33
C ARG A 119 -24.10 -0.30 39.06
N GLY A 120 -23.36 -0.85 40.02
CA GLY A 120 -22.98 -2.27 39.97
C GLY A 120 -24.19 -3.17 40.25
N LYS A 121 -24.28 -4.28 39.53
CA LYS A 121 -25.07 -5.45 39.94
C LYS A 121 -24.31 -6.73 39.58
N LYS A 122 -23.73 -7.38 40.60
CA LYS A 122 -23.20 -8.74 40.48
C LYS A 122 -24.37 -9.69 40.22
N GLY A 123 -24.54 -10.13 38.98
CA GLY A 123 -25.41 -11.26 38.63
C GLY A 123 -24.70 -12.57 38.91
N LYS A 124 -24.84 -13.11 40.11
CA LYS A 124 -24.37 -14.46 40.47
C LYS A 124 -25.27 -15.46 39.74
N VAL A 125 -24.75 -16.18 38.75
CA VAL A 125 -25.41 -17.39 38.23
C VAL A 125 -24.74 -18.59 38.89
N GLU A 126 -25.55 -19.35 39.59
CA GLU A 126 -25.18 -20.47 40.46
C GLU A 126 -25.98 -21.67 39.98
N VAL A 127 -25.30 -22.67 39.40
CA VAL A 127 -25.87 -23.99 39.14
C VAL A 127 -24.81 -25.07 39.42
N ASP A 128 -25.16 -25.91 40.38
CA ASP A 128 -24.66 -27.23 40.77
C ASP A 128 -23.34 -27.79 40.22
N GLN A 129 -22.41 -28.03 41.16
CA GLN A 129 -21.43 -29.10 41.05
C GLN A 129 -22.03 -30.42 41.56
N LYS A 130 -21.93 -31.50 40.76
CA LYS A 130 -22.18 -32.87 41.26
C LYS A 130 -20.86 -33.54 41.63
N SER A 131 -20.78 -34.01 42.86
CA SER A 131 -19.54 -34.41 43.54
C SER A 131 -18.91 -35.70 43.01
N LYS A 132 -17.57 -35.78 43.07
CA LYS A 132 -16.86 -36.99 43.53
C LYS A 132 -15.48 -36.62 44.10
N ALA A 133 -15.22 -37.09 45.31
CA ALA A 133 -13.98 -36.83 46.04
C ALA A 133 -12.95 -37.96 45.84
N ILE A 134 -11.67 -37.66 46.05
CA ILE A 134 -10.66 -38.53 46.65
C ILE A 134 -9.65 -37.63 47.38
N LYS A 135 -9.30 -38.00 48.62
CA LYS A 135 -8.29 -37.33 49.46
C LYS A 135 -6.87 -37.78 49.06
N LYS A 136 -5.88 -36.90 49.20
CA LYS A 136 -4.75 -37.14 50.12
C LYS A 136 -4.06 -35.85 50.54
N GLU A 137 -3.64 -35.80 51.80
CA GLU A 137 -2.98 -34.67 52.45
C GLU A 137 -1.45 -34.82 52.40
N SER A 138 -0.73 -33.70 52.33
CA SER A 138 0.39 -33.43 53.24
C SER A 138 0.65 -31.92 53.33
N LYS A 139 1.04 -31.46 54.52
CA LYS A 139 1.21 -30.06 54.93
C LYS A 139 2.56 -29.92 55.62
N VAL A 140 3.33 -28.88 55.31
CA VAL A 140 4.24 -28.17 56.24
C VAL A 140 4.24 -26.68 55.84
N GLU A 141 4.27 -25.78 56.83
CA GLU A 141 4.25 -24.30 56.71
C GLU A 141 5.63 -23.70 57.09
N ASP A 142 5.63 -22.39 57.37
CA ASP A 142 6.68 -21.48 57.88
C ASP A 142 7.25 -20.57 56.77
N ASP A 143 6.73 -19.35 56.55
CA ASP A 143 6.55 -18.16 57.43
C ASP A 143 7.86 -17.42 57.74
N GLU A 144 7.94 -16.18 57.25
CA GLU A 144 8.51 -15.02 57.95
C GLU A 144 8.31 -13.74 57.09
N ARG A 145 8.17 -12.58 57.75
CA ARG A 145 7.56 -11.38 57.17
C ARG A 145 8.27 -10.08 57.55
N LEU A 146 8.77 -9.35 56.53
CA LEU A 146 9.10 -7.90 56.56
C LEU A 146 10.32 -7.53 57.48
N PRO A 147 10.89 -6.30 57.45
CA PRO A 147 10.33 -5.03 56.97
C PRO A 147 11.21 -4.11 56.10
N ALA A 148 10.62 -2.97 55.75
CA ALA A 148 11.16 -1.92 54.87
C ALA A 148 12.26 -1.05 55.50
N ARG A 149 12.98 -0.31 54.64
CA ARG A 149 13.72 0.91 55.05
C ARG A 149 13.62 1.99 53.96
N ALA A 150 13.62 3.25 54.39
CA ALA A 150 13.40 4.44 53.57
C ALA A 150 14.60 5.41 53.62
N LYS A 151 14.49 6.53 52.87
CA LYS A 151 15.41 7.69 52.74
C LYS A 151 16.63 7.44 51.83
N GLU A 152 17.25 8.43 51.17
CA GLU A 152 17.10 9.90 51.01
C GLU A 152 17.06 10.21 49.47
N SER A 153 16.27 11.12 48.87
CA SER A 153 16.26 12.60 48.89
C SER A 153 17.55 13.33 48.51
N LYS A 154 17.61 13.93 47.30
CA LYS A 154 18.18 15.27 47.08
C LYS A 154 17.38 16.03 46.01
N VAL A 155 17.27 17.35 46.21
CA VAL A 155 16.52 18.35 45.42
C VAL A 155 17.50 19.37 44.84
N GLU A 156 17.15 19.97 43.70
CA GLU A 156 17.60 21.24 43.09
C GLU A 156 16.88 21.27 41.72
N ASP A 157 15.65 21.81 41.56
CA ASP A 157 15.23 23.23 41.54
C ASP A 157 16.01 24.12 40.56
N ASP A 158 15.34 24.54 39.48
CA ASP A 158 15.42 25.88 38.87
C ASP A 158 14.14 26.16 38.04
N GLU A 159 13.92 27.41 37.62
CA GLU A 159 12.61 28.07 37.65
C GLU A 159 11.90 28.27 36.28
N GLN A 160 10.63 28.68 36.34
CA GLN A 160 9.71 28.95 35.21
C GLN A 160 9.56 30.51 35.03
N PRO A 161 8.61 31.17 34.30
CA PRO A 161 7.51 30.75 33.39
C PRO A 161 7.42 31.58 32.04
N PRO A 162 6.30 32.18 31.54
CA PRO A 162 5.40 31.52 30.54
C PRO A 162 4.83 32.35 29.32
N ALA A 163 4.09 31.63 28.45
CA ALA A 163 2.90 32.06 27.64
C ALA A 163 3.13 32.92 26.34
N THR A 164 2.24 33.04 25.32
CA THR A 164 0.75 32.91 25.16
C THR A 164 0.24 32.60 23.72
N LYS A 165 -1.02 32.10 23.60
CA LYS A 165 -2.12 32.36 22.58
C LYS A 165 -2.04 31.98 21.05
N LYS A 166 -2.90 31.02 20.63
CA LYS A 166 -4.11 31.05 19.70
C LYS A 166 -4.20 32.06 18.51
N PRO A 167 -5.09 31.90 17.46
CA PRO A 167 -6.02 30.79 17.06
C PRO A 167 -6.08 30.45 15.51
N ARG A 168 -7.08 29.63 15.10
CA ARG A 168 -7.53 29.31 13.71
C ARG A 168 -8.38 30.42 13.05
N PRO A 169 -8.56 30.36 11.71
CA PRO A 169 -9.92 30.26 11.11
C PRO A 169 -10.14 28.94 10.31
N SER A 170 -11.27 28.76 9.62
CA SER A 170 -11.54 27.57 8.75
C SER A 170 -12.74 27.72 7.80
N LYS A 171 -12.88 26.82 6.80
CA LYS A 171 -14.01 26.66 5.83
C LYS A 171 -14.04 27.76 4.72
N LYS A 172 -14.67 27.65 3.54
CA LYS A 172 -15.60 26.73 2.80
C LYS A 172 -15.17 26.77 1.29
N ASN A 173 -15.36 25.76 0.43
CA ASN A 173 -16.57 25.30 -0.30
C ASN A 173 -17.02 26.22 -1.49
N GLU A 174 -17.73 25.64 -2.48
CA GLU A 174 -18.22 26.19 -3.78
C GLU A 174 -17.24 26.04 -4.97
N THR A 175 -17.51 25.42 -6.14
CA THR A 175 -18.72 24.99 -6.93
C THR A 175 -19.05 25.93 -8.10
N ILE A 176 -19.45 25.36 -9.26
CA ILE A 176 -19.82 25.99 -10.55
C ILE A 176 -18.59 26.48 -11.37
N SER A 177 -18.33 25.93 -12.57
CA SER A 177 -18.90 26.24 -13.90
C SER A 177 -18.52 27.66 -14.38
N SER A 178 -18.31 27.98 -15.66
CA SER A 178 -18.71 27.32 -16.92
C SER A 178 -17.93 27.92 -18.11
N TYR A 179 -17.82 27.17 -19.21
CA TYR A 179 -17.74 27.62 -20.62
C TYR A 179 -17.30 29.06 -20.96
N PHE A 180 -16.22 29.23 -21.75
CA PHE A 180 -16.29 29.68 -23.18
C PHE A 180 -14.91 29.68 -23.86
N LEU A 181 -14.88 29.26 -25.14
CA LEU A 181 -13.82 29.53 -26.13
C LEU A 181 -14.37 30.60 -27.10
N PRO A 182 -13.55 31.49 -27.70
CA PRO A 182 -12.85 31.13 -28.94
C PRO A 182 -11.46 31.76 -29.15
N SER A 183 -10.70 31.21 -30.12
CA SER A 183 -9.49 31.81 -30.70
C SER A 183 -9.79 33.11 -31.47
N PRO A 184 -8.77 33.94 -31.76
CA PRO A 184 -8.37 34.04 -33.18
C PRO A 184 -6.86 34.30 -33.47
N THR A 185 -6.41 33.70 -34.59
CA THR A 185 -5.48 34.22 -35.63
C THR A 185 -4.18 34.99 -35.29
N SER A 186 -3.05 34.39 -35.71
CA SER A 186 -1.84 35.04 -36.31
C SER A 186 -2.19 35.91 -37.56
N PRO A 187 -1.31 36.77 -38.14
CA PRO A 187 0.16 36.64 -38.21
C PRO A 187 1.02 37.94 -38.19
N SER A 188 2.35 37.79 -38.21
CA SER A 188 3.24 38.69 -38.98
C SER A 188 4.58 38.05 -39.36
N LYS A 189 5.04 38.36 -40.57
CA LYS A 189 6.33 37.95 -41.17
C LYS A 189 7.39 39.03 -40.92
N LYS A 190 8.68 38.65 -40.90
CA LYS A 190 9.74 39.34 -41.67
C LYS A 190 11.06 38.56 -41.70
N ASP A 191 11.64 38.58 -42.88
CA ASP A 191 12.94 38.11 -43.38
C ASP A 191 13.34 39.16 -44.46
N PRO A 192 14.54 39.20 -45.09
CA PRO A 192 15.82 38.53 -44.78
C PRO A 192 17.06 39.46 -44.90
N SER A 193 18.27 38.97 -44.56
CA SER A 193 19.55 39.35 -45.24
C SER A 193 20.72 38.38 -44.95
N LYS A 194 21.78 38.45 -45.76
CA LYS A 194 22.84 37.44 -46.07
C LYS A 194 24.19 38.21 -46.30
N PRO A 195 25.44 37.66 -46.42
CA PRO A 195 25.99 36.27 -46.40
C PRO A 195 27.13 35.99 -45.37
N SER A 196 27.68 34.77 -45.44
CA SER A 196 28.83 34.16 -44.72
C SER A 196 30.23 34.73 -45.03
N PRO A 197 31.28 34.26 -44.33
CA PRO A 197 32.28 33.41 -45.02
C PRO A 197 32.57 32.07 -44.33
N LYS A 198 33.35 31.21 -45.01
CA LYS A 198 33.67 29.81 -44.64
C LYS A 198 34.99 29.70 -43.87
N THR A 199 35.07 28.76 -42.94
CA THR A 199 36.30 28.03 -42.60
C THR A 199 35.98 26.55 -42.43
N SER A 200 36.96 25.70 -42.76
CA SER A 200 36.84 24.24 -42.88
C SER A 200 37.62 23.53 -41.78
N ASP A 201 37.08 22.45 -41.20
CA ASP A 201 37.86 21.39 -40.54
C ASP A 201 37.02 20.10 -40.34
N PRO A 202 37.60 18.95 -39.90
CA PRO A 202 37.33 17.61 -40.47
C PRO A 202 36.02 16.93 -39.99
N PRO A 203 35.60 15.79 -40.61
CA PRO A 203 34.24 15.29 -40.45
C PRO A 203 33.98 14.82 -39.01
N ALA A 204 33.00 15.47 -38.37
CA ALA A 204 32.35 14.94 -37.19
C ALA A 204 31.76 13.56 -37.54
N VAL A 205 32.29 12.50 -36.94
CA VAL A 205 31.71 11.17 -37.02
C VAL A 205 30.34 11.23 -36.38
N SER A 206 29.30 11.33 -37.21
CA SER A 206 27.90 11.36 -36.79
C SER A 206 27.55 10.01 -36.18
N ARG A 207 27.81 9.88 -34.88
CA ARG A 207 27.33 8.76 -34.07
C ARG A 207 25.80 8.76 -34.20
N PRO A 208 25.19 7.72 -34.79
CA PRO A 208 23.76 7.72 -35.01
C PRO A 208 23.08 7.82 -33.64
N GLU A 209 22.21 8.81 -33.49
CA GLU A 209 21.29 8.89 -32.35
C GLU A 209 20.32 7.72 -32.49
N THR A 210 20.64 6.59 -31.88
CA THR A 210 19.77 5.42 -31.81
C THR A 210 18.59 5.70 -30.89
N GLN A 211 17.67 6.52 -31.38
CA GLN A 211 16.26 6.40 -31.01
C GLN A 211 15.90 4.92 -31.24
N PRO A 212 15.46 4.17 -30.22
CA PRO A 212 14.99 2.81 -30.45
C PRO A 212 13.83 2.90 -31.45
N ASP A 213 13.93 2.12 -32.52
CA ASP A 213 12.87 2.09 -33.53
C ASP A 213 11.55 1.72 -32.84
N LEU A 214 10.59 2.65 -32.89
CA LEU A 214 9.29 2.48 -32.25
C LEU A 214 8.60 1.20 -32.76
N ALA A 215 8.79 0.83 -34.03
CA ALA A 215 8.27 -0.41 -34.58
C ALA A 215 8.96 -1.64 -33.96
N HIS A 216 10.29 -1.64 -33.81
CA HIS A 216 11.04 -2.67 -33.10
C HIS A 216 10.58 -2.83 -31.64
N SER A 217 10.52 -1.75 -30.84
CA SER A 217 10.11 -1.84 -29.43
C SER A 217 8.66 -2.31 -29.27
N LEU A 218 7.74 -1.87 -30.15
CA LEU A 218 6.37 -2.38 -30.19
C LEU A 218 6.33 -3.88 -30.56
N HIS A 219 7.11 -4.30 -31.56
CA HIS A 219 7.22 -5.71 -31.95
C HIS A 219 7.74 -6.58 -30.79
N LEU A 220 8.79 -6.16 -30.07
CA LEU A 220 9.28 -6.86 -28.87
C LEU A 220 8.20 -7.01 -27.80
N ILE A 221 7.42 -5.96 -27.52
CA ILE A 221 6.32 -5.99 -26.55
C ILE A 221 5.22 -6.97 -26.99
N PHE A 222 4.78 -6.89 -28.24
CA PHE A 222 3.64 -7.69 -28.72
C PHE A 222 4.01 -9.16 -28.98
N SER A 223 5.23 -9.45 -29.44
CA SER A 223 5.72 -10.82 -29.69
C SER A 223 6.15 -11.56 -28.41
N SER A 224 6.31 -10.87 -27.27
CA SER A 224 6.68 -11.52 -26.01
C SER A 224 5.58 -12.47 -25.47
N PRO A 225 5.88 -13.75 -25.21
CA PRO A 225 4.88 -14.70 -24.68
C PRO A 225 4.64 -14.56 -23.16
N THR A 226 5.55 -13.93 -22.42
CA THR A 226 5.47 -13.81 -20.95
C THR A 226 4.71 -12.58 -20.46
N LEU A 227 4.29 -11.69 -21.38
CA LEU A 227 3.51 -10.50 -21.07
C LEU A 227 2.01 -10.76 -21.24
N THR A 228 1.25 -10.44 -20.19
CA THR A 228 -0.22 -10.41 -20.25
C THR A 228 -0.70 -9.28 -21.17
N PRO A 229 -1.92 -9.35 -21.74
CA PRO A 229 -2.47 -8.28 -22.58
C PRO A 229 -2.44 -6.90 -21.92
N PHE A 230 -2.76 -6.82 -20.63
CA PHE A 230 -2.64 -5.58 -19.83
C PHE A 230 -1.19 -5.06 -19.78
N ARG A 231 -0.18 -5.92 -19.60
CA ARG A 231 1.23 -5.51 -19.60
C ARG A 231 1.66 -5.04 -20.99
N LYS A 232 1.26 -5.73 -22.06
CA LYS A 232 1.53 -5.31 -23.45
C LYS A 232 0.98 -3.91 -23.72
N GLN A 233 -0.32 -3.69 -23.44
CA GLN A 233 -0.96 -2.38 -23.57
C GLN A 233 -0.29 -1.30 -22.69
N THR A 234 0.06 -1.63 -21.45
CA THR A 234 0.67 -0.66 -20.52
C THR A 234 2.08 -0.24 -20.98
N LEU A 235 2.88 -1.18 -21.50
CA LEU A 235 4.24 -0.91 -21.97
C LEU A 235 4.25 -0.18 -23.32
N SER A 236 3.33 -0.50 -24.24
CA SER A 236 3.23 0.21 -25.52
C SER A 236 2.81 1.68 -25.35
N LEU A 237 1.98 1.98 -24.34
CA LEU A 237 1.62 3.36 -23.97
C LEU A 237 2.82 4.16 -23.41
N LEU A 238 3.86 3.52 -22.84
CA LEU A 238 5.06 4.24 -22.37
C LEU A 238 5.87 4.84 -23.52
N LEU A 239 5.92 4.13 -24.66
CA LEU A 239 6.65 4.55 -25.85
C LEU A 239 6.06 5.83 -26.48
N GLN A 240 4.84 6.21 -26.12
CA GLN A 240 4.20 7.44 -26.56
C GLN A 240 4.61 8.68 -25.75
N ILE A 241 5.19 8.51 -24.56
CA ILE A 241 5.62 9.63 -23.71
C ILE A 241 6.94 10.15 -24.29
N PRO A 242 7.02 11.39 -24.81
CA PRO A 242 8.26 11.88 -25.43
C PRO A 242 9.41 11.98 -24.41
N PRO A 243 10.69 11.91 -24.86
CA PRO A 243 11.82 12.33 -24.05
C PRO A 243 11.60 13.74 -23.48
N GLY A 244 11.98 13.95 -22.23
CA GLY A 244 11.83 15.23 -21.54
C GLY A 244 10.42 15.48 -20.98
N GLN A 245 9.48 14.56 -21.22
CA GLN A 245 8.16 14.57 -20.62
C GLN A 245 7.97 13.38 -19.67
N TYR A 246 7.00 13.52 -18.77
CA TYR A 246 6.64 12.49 -17.82
C TYR A 246 5.12 12.33 -17.74
N SER A 247 4.67 11.14 -17.39
CA SER A 247 3.28 10.91 -16.95
C SER A 247 3.27 10.36 -15.52
N THR A 248 2.09 10.07 -14.99
CA THR A 248 1.94 9.51 -13.63
C THR A 248 1.21 8.18 -13.65
N TYR A 249 1.44 7.33 -12.63
CA TYR A 249 0.72 6.07 -12.48
C TYR A 249 -0.80 6.25 -12.51
N GLY A 250 -1.30 7.38 -11.99
CA GLY A 250 -2.72 7.75 -12.00
C GLY A 250 -3.24 8.15 -13.38
N ALA A 251 -2.48 8.97 -14.12
CA ALA A 251 -2.87 9.40 -15.47
C ALA A 251 -2.92 8.21 -16.45
N LEU A 252 -1.89 7.36 -16.46
CA LEU A 252 -1.85 6.17 -17.30
C LEU A 252 -2.95 5.15 -16.93
N ALA A 253 -3.21 4.95 -15.63
CA ALA A 253 -4.31 4.10 -15.18
C ALA A 253 -5.69 4.65 -15.57
N ALA A 254 -5.88 5.98 -15.56
CA ALA A 254 -7.12 6.61 -16.01
C ALA A 254 -7.33 6.41 -17.53
N HIS A 255 -6.29 6.58 -18.34
CA HIS A 255 -6.38 6.35 -19.78
C HIS A 255 -6.73 4.90 -20.12
N ILE A 256 -6.06 3.91 -19.52
CA ILE A 256 -6.37 2.48 -19.74
C ILE A 256 -7.80 2.15 -19.28
N SER A 257 -8.25 2.76 -18.16
CA SER A 257 -9.62 2.58 -17.66
C SER A 257 -10.70 3.17 -18.58
N ALA A 258 -10.38 4.24 -19.31
CA ALA A 258 -11.29 4.88 -20.26
C ALA A 258 -11.34 4.17 -21.63
N THR A 259 -10.30 3.39 -21.99
CA THR A 259 -10.13 2.84 -23.35
C THR A 259 -10.22 1.32 -23.45
N SER A 260 -10.08 0.59 -22.34
CA SER A 260 -9.91 -0.87 -22.33
C SER A 260 -10.65 -1.54 -21.17
N HIS A 261 -10.15 -1.40 -19.94
CA HIS A 261 -10.75 -2.01 -18.76
C HIS A 261 -10.34 -1.28 -17.48
N LYS A 262 -11.24 -1.30 -16.48
CA LYS A 262 -11.03 -0.65 -15.18
C LYS A 262 -9.74 -1.15 -14.51
N THR A 263 -8.77 -0.25 -14.34
CA THR A 263 -7.47 -0.52 -13.73
C THR A 263 -7.15 0.51 -12.64
N CYS A 264 -5.97 0.44 -12.04
CA CYS A 264 -5.54 1.38 -11.00
C CYS A 264 -4.03 1.65 -11.05
N ALA A 265 -3.60 2.76 -10.43
CA ALA A 265 -2.20 3.17 -10.37
C ALA A 265 -1.25 2.06 -9.84
N ARG A 266 -1.73 1.21 -8.92
CA ARG A 266 -0.95 0.07 -8.39
C ARG A 266 -0.72 -1.03 -9.42
N ALA A 267 -1.69 -1.30 -10.29
CA ALA A 267 -1.55 -2.27 -11.37
C ALA A 267 -0.55 -1.76 -12.42
N VAL A 268 -0.62 -0.48 -12.79
CA VAL A 268 0.38 0.19 -13.64
C VAL A 268 1.77 0.13 -13.00
N GLY A 269 1.89 0.42 -11.71
CA GLY A 269 3.15 0.31 -10.96
C GLY A 269 3.74 -1.11 -10.96
N SER A 270 2.90 -2.14 -10.90
CA SER A 270 3.33 -3.54 -11.05
C SER A 270 3.91 -3.82 -12.45
N SER A 271 3.31 -3.25 -13.51
CA SER A 271 3.86 -3.35 -14.86
C SER A 271 5.21 -2.62 -14.99
N MET A 272 5.37 -1.43 -14.38
CA MET A 272 6.66 -0.70 -14.38
C MET A 272 7.76 -1.47 -13.65
N ARG A 273 7.45 -2.04 -12.49
CA ARG A 273 8.39 -2.84 -11.68
C ARG A 273 8.91 -4.07 -12.41
N ASN A 274 8.09 -4.64 -13.28
CA ASN A 274 8.38 -5.87 -14.02
C ASN A 274 8.49 -5.58 -15.53
N ASN A 275 9.09 -4.46 -15.92
CA ASN A 275 9.38 -4.15 -17.32
C ASN A 275 10.64 -4.92 -17.77
N PRO A 276 10.54 -5.94 -18.64
CA PRO A 276 11.71 -6.72 -19.08
C PRO A 276 12.56 -5.97 -20.12
N PHE A 277 12.06 -4.85 -20.66
CA PHE A 277 12.69 -4.08 -21.73
C PHE A 277 13.23 -2.73 -21.23
N ALA A 278 13.48 -2.58 -19.94
CA ALA A 278 14.17 -1.39 -19.44
C ALA A 278 15.66 -1.45 -19.85
N PRO A 279 16.28 -0.33 -20.30
CA PRO A 279 15.74 1.03 -20.37
C PRO A 279 15.02 1.39 -21.69
N GLU A 280 15.06 0.54 -22.72
CA GLU A 280 14.49 0.81 -24.06
C GLU A 280 13.00 1.23 -24.00
N VAL A 281 12.20 0.51 -23.21
CA VAL A 281 10.85 0.92 -22.85
C VAL A 281 10.90 1.81 -21.60
N PRO A 282 10.54 3.10 -21.69
CA PRO A 282 11.00 4.14 -20.75
C PRO A 282 10.15 4.22 -19.47
N CYS A 283 10.20 3.20 -18.63
CA CYS A 283 9.44 3.16 -17.37
C CYS A 283 9.89 4.21 -16.32
N HIS A 284 11.04 4.87 -16.52
CA HIS A 284 11.47 6.03 -15.73
C HIS A 284 10.59 7.27 -15.95
N ARG A 285 9.90 7.39 -17.10
CA ARG A 285 8.99 8.50 -17.41
C ARG A 285 7.66 8.45 -16.64
N ILE A 286 7.41 7.44 -15.80
CA ILE A 286 6.22 7.35 -14.95
C ILE A 286 6.52 7.70 -13.49
N LEU A 287 5.89 8.77 -12.99
CA LEU A 287 6.11 9.32 -11.65
C LEU A 287 4.91 9.14 -10.72
N ALA A 288 5.10 9.50 -9.44
CA ALA A 288 4.01 9.64 -8.49
C ALA A 288 3.05 10.80 -8.87
N GLY A 289 1.84 10.79 -8.31
CA GLY A 289 0.78 11.74 -8.67
C GLY A 289 1.07 13.21 -8.32
N ASP A 290 2.08 13.46 -7.49
CA ASP A 290 2.55 14.78 -7.07
C ASP A 290 3.82 15.25 -7.79
N GLY A 291 4.32 14.46 -8.76
CA GLY A 291 5.58 14.72 -9.48
C GLY A 291 6.84 14.21 -8.77
N SER A 292 6.74 13.59 -7.58
CA SER A 292 7.89 12.92 -6.96
C SER A 292 8.30 11.64 -7.72
N LEU A 293 9.56 11.20 -7.57
CA LEU A 293 10.13 10.10 -8.37
C LEU A 293 9.30 8.79 -8.33
N GLY A 294 8.62 8.48 -7.24
CA GLY A 294 7.88 7.22 -7.10
C GLY A 294 8.79 5.99 -7.07
N GLY A 295 8.44 4.93 -7.80
CA GLY A 295 9.20 3.67 -7.83
C GLY A 295 10.10 3.48 -9.05
N PHE A 296 11.20 2.74 -8.87
CA PHE A 296 12.10 2.32 -9.94
C PHE A 296 12.88 1.06 -9.56
N GLY A 297 13.20 0.18 -10.53
CA GLY A 297 13.99 -1.03 -10.27
C GLY A 297 13.43 -1.99 -9.21
N GLY A 298 12.16 -1.86 -8.84
CA GLY A 298 11.54 -2.60 -7.74
C GLY A 298 11.72 -2.00 -6.34
N ASP A 299 12.35 -0.83 -6.24
CA ASP A 299 12.46 0.00 -5.04
C ASP A 299 11.52 1.22 -5.10
N TRP A 300 11.32 1.92 -3.98
CA TRP A 300 10.33 3.02 -3.90
C TRP A 300 10.80 4.22 -3.06
N GLY A 301 10.51 5.44 -3.54
CA GLY A 301 10.81 6.70 -2.85
C GLY A 301 12.13 7.32 -3.31
N GLU A 302 12.45 8.50 -2.78
CA GLU A 302 13.67 9.22 -3.16
C GLU A 302 14.96 8.59 -2.62
N GLU A 303 14.86 7.82 -1.53
CA GLU A 303 15.95 7.06 -0.90
C GLU A 303 16.08 5.63 -1.47
N GLY A 304 15.18 5.21 -2.36
CA GLY A 304 15.24 3.87 -2.97
C GLY A 304 16.52 3.68 -3.77
N ARG A 305 17.09 2.46 -3.78
CA ARG A 305 18.43 2.19 -4.35
C ARG A 305 18.59 2.57 -5.83
N HIS A 306 17.48 2.65 -6.56
CA HIS A 306 17.46 3.03 -7.98
C HIS A 306 16.88 4.44 -8.24
N ALA A 307 16.59 5.22 -7.19
CA ALA A 307 16.06 6.58 -7.32
C ALA A 307 17.06 7.55 -7.99
N GLY A 308 18.35 7.43 -7.65
CA GLY A 308 19.43 8.19 -8.29
C GLY A 308 19.51 7.93 -9.79
N GLU A 309 19.43 6.66 -10.20
CA GLU A 309 19.44 6.25 -11.61
C GLU A 309 18.20 6.77 -12.37
N LYS A 310 17.01 6.66 -11.79
CA LYS A 310 15.80 7.26 -12.37
C LYS A 310 15.93 8.77 -12.55
N ARG A 311 16.51 9.46 -11.56
CA ARG A 311 16.74 10.91 -11.62
C ARG A 311 17.79 11.26 -12.69
N ARG A 312 18.82 10.43 -12.88
CA ARG A 312 19.83 10.57 -13.94
C ARG A 312 19.20 10.48 -15.32
N LEU A 313 18.47 9.39 -15.61
CA LEU A 313 17.79 9.19 -16.90
C LEU A 313 16.82 10.34 -17.24
N LEU A 314 16.03 10.80 -16.26
CA LEU A 314 15.15 11.95 -16.44
C LEU A 314 15.92 13.24 -16.74
N LYS A 315 17.02 13.53 -16.03
CA LYS A 315 17.87 14.70 -16.29
C LYS A 315 18.53 14.66 -17.67
N GLU A 316 18.99 13.48 -18.10
CA GLU A 316 19.59 13.27 -19.43
C GLU A 316 18.59 13.51 -20.56
N GLU A 317 17.30 13.27 -20.31
CA GLU A 317 16.20 13.66 -21.21
C GLU A 317 15.77 15.14 -21.09
N GLY A 318 16.44 15.96 -20.25
CA GLY A 318 16.12 17.38 -20.07
C GLY A 318 15.06 17.68 -19.00
N VAL A 319 14.63 16.68 -18.22
CA VAL A 319 13.60 16.87 -17.18
C VAL A 319 14.15 17.67 -15.99
N SER A 320 13.50 18.79 -15.69
CA SER A 320 13.85 19.69 -14.57
C SER A 320 13.13 19.34 -13.28
N PHE A 321 13.77 19.59 -12.14
CA PHE A 321 13.24 19.33 -10.80
C PHE A 321 13.06 20.63 -9.98
N ASP A 322 12.18 20.60 -8.97
CA ASP A 322 12.02 21.63 -7.94
C ASP A 322 12.91 21.38 -6.71
N GLU A 323 12.92 22.34 -5.79
CA GLU A 323 13.68 22.28 -4.52
C GLU A 323 13.27 21.11 -3.62
N ARG A 324 12.09 20.51 -3.87
CA ARG A 324 11.53 19.37 -3.14
C ARG A 324 11.72 18.06 -3.90
N GLY A 325 12.60 18.01 -4.90
CA GLY A 325 12.93 16.81 -5.66
C GLY A 325 11.86 16.35 -6.66
N ARG A 326 10.79 17.14 -6.88
CA ARG A 326 9.68 16.79 -7.78
C ARG A 326 9.89 17.36 -9.18
N VAL A 327 9.38 16.68 -10.20
CA VAL A 327 9.50 17.13 -11.60
C VAL A 327 8.64 18.36 -11.88
N LYS A 328 9.21 19.32 -12.60
CA LYS A 328 8.54 20.52 -13.12
C LYS A 328 7.86 20.22 -14.46
N GLY A 329 6.78 20.93 -14.75
CA GLY A 329 6.04 20.83 -16.01
C GLY A 329 4.77 19.98 -15.93
N PRO A 330 3.94 19.99 -16.99
CA PRO A 330 2.65 19.30 -17.01
C PRO A 330 2.81 17.78 -17.10
N VAL A 331 1.83 17.06 -16.55
CA VAL A 331 1.72 15.61 -16.69
C VAL A 331 1.23 15.27 -18.10
N PHE A 332 2.01 14.51 -18.87
CA PHE A 332 1.61 13.99 -20.18
C PHE A 332 0.36 13.12 -20.08
N ARG A 333 -0.64 13.41 -20.92
CA ARG A 333 -1.96 12.75 -20.94
C ARG A 333 -2.44 12.38 -22.34
N ASP A 334 -1.73 12.79 -23.39
CA ASP A 334 -2.16 12.69 -24.80
C ASP A 334 -1.89 11.30 -25.40
N PHE A 335 -2.22 10.27 -24.59
CA PHE A 335 -2.13 8.88 -24.97
C PHE A 335 -3.15 8.55 -26.07
N LYS A 336 -2.68 7.90 -27.12
CA LYS A 336 -3.46 7.32 -28.21
C LYS A 336 -3.68 5.83 -27.95
N ARG A 337 -4.81 5.31 -28.43
CA ARG A 337 -5.05 3.86 -28.43
C ARG A 337 -4.00 3.16 -29.31
N VAL A 338 -3.42 2.08 -28.79
CA VAL A 338 -2.53 1.13 -29.49
C VAL A 338 -3.35 -0.11 -29.86
#